data_AF-A0A0R1ZJV6-F1
#
_entry.id   AF-A0A0R1ZJV6-F1
#
_cell.length_a   1.000
_cell.length_b   1.000
_cell.length_c   1.000
_cell.angle_alpha   90.00
_cell.angle_beta   90.00
_cell.angle_gamma   90.00
#
_symmetry.space_group_name_H-M   'P 1'
#
loop_
_entity.id
_entity.type
_entity.pdbx_description
1 polymer ?
#
loop_
_entity_poly.entity_id
_entity_poly.type
_entity_poly.pdbx_seq_one_letter_code
_entity_poly.pdbx_strand_id
1 'polypeptide(L)'
;MFITQTLFELKKISKPLVVALFVLLVVTLAIPVGHELTQPTYGRSYNPENSILLSTTAKNSGKEELKQDLMTRMRVDRTFALHRLKIGAIKSGLLPSELKKERRIVNFYNKALPLLATNKFQKVNQLSSELLTSHPNPANYELAIWLLGSAMTSHVPSDKLFRTQQSAILKYAPTKIAAISVYSDALNLILPTIIGWGEYDTHSKPLAVTMVIWIIGIVLCASVFSNKRKTFTDSLARLSPLGDSRLYVSRALAALIVFEGIILLAYAAIILVTAMTPGHNLGVFNFPIIIFTNGDFASNPLILILAKALIYYTLWFIQLSGLTVILHQLTRNQITIVFWLVIVSFAQQLGILALFPASVAAYIPAHFINLPQLILHFAPFGSVGMVNFTAVTVFWTGAATIIAAVIKAFQQKRAF
;
A
#
# COMPACT_ATOMS: atom_id res chain seq x y z
N MET A 1 31.14 -1.34 20.62
CA MET A 1 31.67 -0.12 19.96
C MET A 1 30.80 0.38 18.79
N PHE A 2 30.30 -0.48 17.89
CA PHE A 2 29.44 -0.04 16.78
C PHE A 2 28.05 0.45 17.23
N ILE A 3 27.36 -0.29 18.10
CA ILE A 3 26.05 0.10 18.67
C ILE A 3 26.12 1.45 19.39
N THR A 4 27.15 1.65 20.22
CA THR A 4 27.39 2.91 20.94
C THR A 4 27.62 4.08 19.99
N GLN A 5 28.26 3.85 18.83
CA GLN A 5 28.45 4.88 17.80
C GLN A 5 27.11 5.23 17.13
N THR A 6 26.30 4.23 16.78
CA THR A 6 24.96 4.46 16.20
C THR A 6 24.07 5.25 17.15
N LEU A 7 24.06 4.91 18.45
CA LEU A 7 23.33 5.66 19.48
C LEU A 7 23.84 7.11 19.61
N PHE A 8 25.14 7.33 19.47
CA PHE A 8 25.70 8.67 19.48
C PHE A 8 25.28 9.49 18.25
N GLU A 9 25.29 8.91 17.05
CA GLU A 9 24.80 9.59 15.85
C GLU A 9 23.29 9.84 15.92
N LEU A 10 22.50 8.94 16.51
CA LEU A 10 21.06 9.14 16.76
C LEU A 10 20.78 10.40 17.58
N LYS A 11 21.57 10.65 18.64
CA LYS A 11 21.46 11.85 19.48
C LYS A 11 21.78 13.15 18.75
N LYS A 12 22.48 13.09 17.61
CA LYS A 12 22.84 14.27 16.81
C LYS A 12 21.78 14.65 15.78
N ILE A 13 20.83 13.76 15.50
CA ILE A 13 19.75 14.05 14.55
C ILE A 13 18.86 15.13 15.18
N SER A 14 18.56 16.16 14.39
CA SER A 14 17.79 17.31 14.83
C SER A 14 16.38 16.89 15.23
N LYS A 15 16.07 16.97 16.53
CA LYS A 15 14.71 16.71 17.05
C LYS A 15 13.62 17.55 16.37
N PRO A 16 13.76 18.88 16.18
CA PRO A 16 12.73 19.66 15.50
C PRO A 16 12.55 19.24 14.05
N LEU A 17 13.63 18.81 13.35
CA LEU A 17 13.51 18.25 12.01
C LEU A 17 12.70 16.94 12.02
N VAL A 18 13.00 16.02 12.94
CA VAL A 18 12.27 14.75 13.06
C VAL A 18 10.79 14.98 13.32
N VAL A 19 10.45 15.91 14.23
CA VAL A 19 9.06 16.27 14.52
C VAL A 19 8.38 16.88 13.28
N ALA A 20 9.05 17.78 12.57
CA ALA A 20 8.49 18.39 11.35
C ALA A 20 8.24 17.35 10.24
N LEU A 21 9.18 16.43 10.02
CA LEU A 21 9.03 15.35 9.02
C LEU A 21 7.93 14.36 9.42
N PHE A 22 7.81 14.04 10.71
CA PHE A 22 6.72 13.22 11.24
C PHE A 22 5.35 13.88 11.03
N VAL A 23 5.20 15.16 11.39
CA VAL A 23 3.95 15.90 11.20
C VAL A 23 3.60 15.99 9.71
N LEU A 24 4.57 16.25 8.83
CA LEU A 24 4.35 16.25 7.39
C LEU A 24 3.78 14.92 6.88
N LEU A 25 4.34 13.80 7.33
CA LEU A 25 3.84 12.48 6.95
C LEU A 25 2.43 12.21 7.49
N VAL A 26 2.19 12.52 8.76
CA VAL A 26 0.86 12.36 9.39
C VAL A 26 -0.20 13.16 8.63
N VAL A 27 0.07 14.43 8.30
CA VAL A 27 -0.86 15.26 7.52
C VAL A 27 -1.09 14.67 6.13
N THR A 28 -0.04 14.19 5.47
CA THR A 28 -0.15 13.59 4.13
C THR A 28 -0.98 12.30 4.15
N LEU A 29 -0.87 11.48 5.19
CA LEU A 29 -1.67 10.28 5.39
C LEU A 29 -3.13 10.60 5.78
N ALA A 30 -3.35 11.65 6.56
CA ALA A 30 -4.67 12.02 7.05
C ALA A 30 -5.63 12.44 5.94
N ILE A 31 -5.13 13.02 4.84
CA ILE A 31 -5.96 13.48 3.72
C ILE A 31 -6.73 12.32 3.05
N PRO A 32 -6.08 11.29 2.47
CA PRO A 32 -6.79 10.18 1.83
C PRO A 32 -7.63 9.37 2.83
N VAL A 33 -7.14 9.18 4.06
CA VAL A 33 -7.89 8.44 5.10
C VAL A 33 -9.13 9.23 5.56
N GLY A 34 -9.00 10.53 5.76
CA GLY A 34 -10.12 11.40 6.11
C GLY A 34 -11.18 11.47 5.02
N HIS A 35 -10.76 11.45 3.75
CA HIS A 35 -11.69 11.34 2.64
C HIS A 35 -12.48 10.02 2.70
N GLU A 36 -11.82 8.88 2.91
CA GLU A 36 -12.49 7.58 3.04
C GLU A 36 -13.39 7.46 4.28
N LEU A 37 -13.08 8.20 5.34
CA LEU A 37 -13.94 8.29 6.53
C LEU A 37 -15.27 9.01 6.24
N THR A 38 -15.20 10.08 5.45
CA THR A 38 -16.35 10.95 5.17
C THR A 38 -17.15 10.52 3.95
N GLN A 39 -16.54 9.77 3.05
CA GLN A 39 -17.17 9.32 1.83
C GLN A 39 -16.58 7.95 1.50
N PRO A 40 -17.33 6.84 1.72
CA PRO A 40 -16.90 5.49 1.34
C PRO A 40 -16.95 5.29 -0.18
N THR A 41 -16.52 6.31 -0.93
CA THR A 41 -16.70 6.47 -2.37
C THR A 41 -15.46 7.00 -3.08
N TYR A 42 -14.31 7.17 -2.42
CA TYR A 42 -13.09 7.57 -3.16
C TYR A 42 -12.51 6.42 -3.99
N GLY A 43 -12.94 5.18 -3.69
CA GLY A 43 -12.92 4.04 -4.62
C GLY A 43 -14.07 3.95 -5.64
N ARG A 44 -14.89 5.01 -5.87
CA ARG A 44 -15.74 5.07 -7.07
C ARG A 44 -14.82 5.22 -8.27
N SER A 45 -14.44 4.11 -8.88
CA SER A 45 -14.01 4.13 -10.26
C SER A 45 -15.14 4.75 -11.08
N TYR A 46 -14.96 5.98 -11.54
CA TYR A 46 -15.74 6.53 -12.63
C TYR A 46 -15.39 5.72 -13.87
N ASN A 47 -16.03 4.56 -14.04
CA ASN A 47 -16.17 4.00 -15.36
C ASN A 47 -17.22 4.88 -16.07
N PRO A 48 -16.90 5.56 -17.18
CA PRO A 48 -17.90 6.26 -17.99
C PRO A 48 -19.04 5.34 -18.49
N GLU A 49 -18.87 4.02 -18.40
CA GLU A 49 -19.86 3.01 -18.82
C GLU A 49 -20.74 2.43 -17.68
N ASN A 50 -20.92 3.15 -16.56
CA ASN A 50 -21.94 2.89 -15.52
C ASN A 50 -21.85 1.59 -14.70
N SER A 51 -20.81 0.77 -14.81
CA SER A 51 -20.64 -0.40 -13.92
C SER A 51 -19.92 -0.04 -12.62
N ILE A 52 -20.67 0.46 -11.64
CA ILE A 52 -20.15 0.69 -10.29
C ILE A 52 -19.98 -0.67 -9.60
N LEU A 53 -18.74 -1.10 -9.35
CA LEU A 53 -18.49 -2.33 -8.58
C LEU A 53 -19.05 -2.24 -7.16
N LEU A 54 -18.96 -1.06 -6.53
CA LEU A 54 -19.36 -0.82 -5.15
C LEU A 54 -20.04 0.57 -4.99
N SER A 55 -21.31 0.71 -5.40
CA SER A 55 -22.18 1.87 -5.08
C SER A 55 -22.74 1.89 -3.64
N THR A 56 -21.98 2.35 -2.65
CA THR A 56 -22.51 2.45 -1.28
C THR A 56 -23.27 3.76 -1.18
N THR A 57 -24.44 3.72 -0.54
CA THR A 57 -25.21 4.94 -0.23
C THR A 57 -24.93 5.45 1.17
N ALA A 58 -24.04 4.77 1.92
CA ALA A 58 -23.64 5.18 3.26
C ALA A 58 -22.97 6.56 3.21
N LYS A 59 -23.36 7.41 4.16
CA LYS A 59 -22.85 8.79 4.26
C LYS A 59 -21.49 8.84 4.95
N ASN A 60 -21.14 7.83 5.74
CA ASN A 60 -19.80 7.61 6.25
C ASN A 60 -19.42 6.12 6.16
N SER A 61 -18.15 5.81 6.43
CA SER A 61 -17.63 4.45 6.41
C SER A 61 -17.79 3.69 7.74
N GLY A 62 -18.73 4.11 8.58
CA GLY A 62 -19.05 3.44 9.84
C GLY A 62 -19.61 2.03 9.60
N LYS A 63 -19.14 1.07 10.40
CA LYS A 63 -19.54 -0.35 10.32
C LYS A 63 -21.06 -0.55 10.29
N GLU A 64 -21.78 0.14 11.17
CA GLU A 64 -23.24 -0.01 11.27
C GLU A 64 -23.96 0.60 10.06
N GLU A 65 -23.50 1.73 9.54
CA GLU A 65 -24.06 2.34 8.33
C GLU A 65 -23.84 1.45 7.10
N LEU A 66 -22.61 0.97 6.90
CA LEU A 66 -22.27 0.04 5.82
C LEU A 66 -23.04 -1.28 5.95
N LYS A 67 -23.27 -1.76 7.18
CA LYS A 67 -24.11 -2.94 7.42
C LYS A 67 -25.57 -2.67 7.03
N GLN A 68 -26.13 -1.51 7.38
CA GLN A 68 -27.51 -1.15 7.01
C GLN A 68 -27.67 -0.95 5.49
N ASP A 69 -26.68 -0.34 4.84
CA ASP A 69 -26.63 -0.19 3.38
C ASP A 69 -26.61 -1.57 2.70
N LEU A 70 -25.71 -2.46 3.15
CA LEU A 70 -25.65 -3.85 2.70
C LEU A 70 -26.97 -4.59 2.89
N MET A 71 -27.57 -4.50 4.09
CA MET A 71 -28.86 -5.14 4.38
C MET A 71 -29.99 -4.59 3.51
N THR A 72 -30.00 -3.28 3.26
CA THR A 72 -31.00 -2.62 2.41
C THR A 72 -30.87 -3.12 0.98
N ARG A 73 -29.65 -3.18 0.45
CA ARG A 73 -29.40 -3.71 -0.89
C ARG A 73 -29.82 -5.18 -1.02
N MET A 74 -29.45 -6.02 -0.05
CA MET A 74 -29.87 -7.43 -0.03
C MET A 74 -31.40 -7.60 0.00
N ARG A 75 -32.15 -6.71 0.67
CA ARG A 75 -33.63 -6.73 0.67
C ARG A 75 -34.21 -6.34 -0.69
N VAL A 76 -33.60 -5.35 -1.35
CA VAL A 76 -33.98 -4.92 -2.70
C VAL A 76 -33.74 -6.05 -3.70
N ASP A 77 -32.54 -6.64 -3.70
CA ASP A 77 -32.18 -7.75 -4.60
C ASP A 77 -33.07 -8.98 -4.37
N ARG A 78 -33.40 -9.30 -3.11
CA ARG A 78 -34.38 -10.34 -2.76
C ARG A 78 -35.76 -10.05 -3.35
N THR A 79 -36.20 -8.79 -3.30
CA THR A 79 -37.53 -8.39 -3.80
C THR A 79 -37.60 -8.49 -5.33
N PHE A 80 -36.54 -8.08 -6.03
CA PHE A 80 -36.42 -8.29 -7.47
C PHE A 80 -36.42 -9.77 -7.84
N ALA A 81 -35.67 -10.61 -7.12
CA ALA A 81 -35.65 -12.05 -7.36
C ALA A 81 -37.02 -12.71 -7.13
N LEU A 82 -37.73 -12.32 -6.07
CA LEU A 82 -39.11 -12.75 -5.82
C LEU A 82 -40.07 -12.30 -6.94
N HIS A 83 -39.90 -11.09 -7.46
CA HIS A 83 -40.72 -10.60 -8.56
C HIS A 83 -40.47 -11.39 -9.85
N ARG A 84 -39.20 -11.65 -10.20
CA ARG A 84 -38.82 -12.49 -11.35
C ARG A 84 -39.37 -13.90 -11.25
N LEU A 85 -39.33 -14.50 -10.05
CA LEU A 85 -39.95 -15.81 -9.79
C LEU A 85 -41.47 -15.81 -10.04
N LYS A 86 -42.16 -14.76 -9.59
CA LYS A 86 -43.61 -14.63 -9.81
C LYS A 86 -43.93 -14.46 -11.29
N ILE A 87 -43.21 -13.59 -12.00
CA ILE A 87 -43.43 -13.36 -13.43
C ILE A 87 -43.11 -14.62 -14.25
N GLY A 88 -41.96 -15.26 -14.04
CA GLY A 88 -41.58 -16.46 -14.79
C GLY A 88 -42.44 -17.69 -14.47
N ALA A 89 -43.10 -17.71 -13.31
CA ALA A 89 -44.10 -18.73 -12.99
C ALA A 89 -45.44 -18.49 -13.71
N ILE A 90 -45.76 -17.24 -14.06
CA ILE A 90 -47.03 -16.84 -14.68
C ILE A 90 -46.92 -16.78 -16.21
N LYS A 91 -45.81 -16.22 -16.72
CA LYS A 91 -45.47 -16.14 -18.13
C LYS A 91 -44.31 -17.11 -18.34
N SER A 92 -44.49 -18.13 -19.16
CA SER A 92 -43.53 -19.20 -19.51
C SER A 92 -42.19 -18.73 -20.14
N GLY A 93 -41.78 -17.48 -19.92
CA GLY A 93 -40.62 -16.84 -20.54
C GLY A 93 -39.29 -16.97 -19.79
N LEU A 94 -39.26 -17.50 -18.56
CA LEU A 94 -38.00 -17.86 -17.90
C LEU A 94 -37.73 -19.36 -18.06
N LEU A 95 -36.50 -19.72 -18.43
CA LEU A 95 -36.10 -21.11 -18.52
C LEU A 95 -36.14 -21.77 -17.12
N PRO A 96 -36.43 -23.09 -17.01
CA PRO A 96 -36.42 -23.80 -15.71
C PRO A 96 -35.12 -23.62 -14.91
N SER A 97 -33.98 -23.46 -15.60
CA SER A 97 -32.67 -23.16 -15.02
C SER A 97 -32.63 -21.79 -14.33
N GLU A 98 -33.30 -20.78 -14.88
CA GLU A 98 -33.37 -19.42 -14.34
C GLU A 98 -34.32 -19.35 -13.13
N LEU A 99 -35.44 -20.07 -13.17
CA LEU A 99 -36.31 -20.20 -11.99
C LEU A 99 -35.60 -20.88 -10.81
N LYS A 100 -34.79 -21.92 -11.09
CA LYS A 100 -33.95 -22.58 -10.08
C LYS A 100 -32.91 -21.62 -9.50
N LYS A 101 -32.30 -20.78 -10.35
CA LYS A 101 -31.37 -19.72 -9.98
C LYS A 101 -32.02 -18.72 -9.01
N GLU A 102 -33.14 -18.11 -9.39
CA GLU A 102 -33.79 -17.09 -8.57
C GLU A 102 -34.28 -17.66 -7.22
N ARG A 103 -34.79 -18.91 -7.17
CA ARG A 103 -35.16 -19.58 -5.91
C ARG A 103 -33.97 -19.71 -4.95
N ARG A 104 -32.79 -20.05 -5.47
CA ARG A 104 -31.57 -20.19 -4.66
C ARG A 104 -31.11 -18.84 -4.10
N ILE A 105 -31.19 -17.77 -4.89
CA ILE A 105 -30.89 -16.39 -4.46
C ILE A 105 -31.83 -15.97 -3.31
N VAL A 106 -33.14 -16.18 -3.47
CA VAL A 106 -34.12 -15.85 -2.44
C VAL A 106 -33.86 -16.64 -1.15
N ASN A 107 -33.58 -17.94 -1.27
CA ASN A 107 -33.24 -18.80 -0.12
C ASN A 107 -31.98 -18.34 0.59
N PHE A 108 -30.95 -17.92 -0.17
CA PHE A 108 -29.75 -17.32 0.40
C PHE A 108 -30.09 -16.05 1.19
N TYR A 109 -30.79 -15.09 0.60
CA TYR A 109 -31.12 -13.83 1.28
C TYR A 109 -32.00 -14.03 2.52
N ASN A 110 -32.94 -14.97 2.49
CA ASN A 110 -33.78 -15.31 3.65
C ASN A 110 -32.96 -15.84 4.83
N LYS A 111 -31.86 -16.57 4.57
CA LYS A 111 -30.93 -17.04 5.61
C LYS A 111 -29.90 -15.98 6.02
N ALA A 112 -29.34 -15.25 5.05
CA ALA A 112 -28.24 -14.33 5.27
C ALA A 112 -28.66 -13.04 6.00
N LEU A 113 -29.80 -12.45 5.65
CA LEU A 113 -30.30 -11.21 6.29
C LEU A 113 -30.43 -11.29 7.83
N PRO A 114 -31.08 -12.31 8.43
CA PRO A 114 -31.17 -12.41 9.89
C PRO A 114 -29.81 -12.69 10.56
N LEU A 115 -28.92 -13.40 9.87
CA LEU A 115 -27.56 -13.64 10.35
C LEU A 115 -26.72 -12.36 10.33
N LEU A 116 -26.84 -11.55 9.28
CA LEU A 116 -26.17 -10.26 9.17
C LEU A 116 -26.68 -9.27 10.22
N ALA A 117 -28.00 -9.22 10.46
CA ALA A 117 -28.61 -8.41 11.51
C ALA A 117 -28.09 -8.75 12.91
N THR A 118 -27.79 -10.03 13.15
CA THR A 118 -27.28 -10.55 14.43
C THR A 118 -25.75 -10.69 14.47
N ASN A 119 -25.04 -10.05 13.54
CA ASN A 119 -23.57 -10.05 13.43
C ASN A 119 -22.94 -11.46 13.33
N LYS A 120 -23.68 -12.48 12.88
CA LYS A 120 -23.19 -13.85 12.66
C LYS A 120 -22.44 -13.96 11.32
N PHE A 121 -21.41 -13.13 11.15
CA PHE A 121 -20.69 -12.95 9.88
C PHE A 121 -20.04 -14.22 9.33
N GLN A 122 -19.50 -15.09 10.20
CA GLN A 122 -18.95 -16.38 9.77
C GLN A 122 -19.99 -17.26 9.06
N LYS A 123 -21.23 -17.30 9.58
CA LYS A 123 -22.31 -18.07 8.96
C LYS A 123 -22.76 -17.45 7.64
N VAL A 124 -22.76 -16.13 7.54
CA VAL A 124 -23.02 -15.42 6.27
C VAL A 124 -21.95 -15.78 5.23
N ASN A 125 -20.67 -15.75 5.61
CA ASN A 125 -19.55 -16.14 4.73
C ASN A 125 -19.64 -17.60 4.28
N GLN A 126 -20.06 -18.51 5.17
CA GLN A 126 -20.28 -19.93 4.83
C GLN A 126 -21.40 -20.07 3.79
N LEU A 127 -22.54 -19.41 4.00
CA LEU A 127 -23.65 -19.39 3.05
C LEU A 127 -23.23 -18.81 1.68
N SER A 128 -22.42 -17.75 1.68
CA SER A 128 -21.90 -17.17 0.44
C SER A 128 -21.00 -18.17 -0.30
N SER A 129 -20.13 -18.89 0.42
CA SER A 129 -19.25 -19.91 -0.17
C SER A 129 -20.01 -21.11 -0.73
N GLU A 130 -21.01 -21.61 0.00
CA GLU A 130 -21.92 -22.67 -0.48
C GLU A 130 -22.64 -22.25 -1.76
N LEU A 131 -23.05 -20.99 -1.84
CA LEU A 131 -23.70 -20.46 -3.03
C LEU A 131 -22.72 -20.37 -4.21
N LEU A 132 -21.48 -19.91 -4.01
CA LEU A 132 -20.47 -19.87 -5.07
C LEU A 132 -20.07 -21.27 -5.57
N THR A 133 -19.90 -22.23 -4.66
CA THR A 133 -19.45 -23.61 -4.97
C THR A 133 -20.53 -24.42 -5.69
N SER A 134 -21.80 -24.23 -5.36
CA SER A 134 -22.92 -24.96 -5.96
C SER A 134 -23.37 -24.43 -7.34
N HIS A 135 -22.66 -23.46 -7.92
CA HIS A 135 -23.00 -22.82 -9.20
C HIS A 135 -21.81 -22.75 -10.16
N PRO A 136 -21.99 -23.08 -11.44
CA PRO A 136 -20.92 -23.09 -12.44
C PRO A 136 -20.51 -21.69 -12.92
N ASN A 137 -21.38 -20.67 -12.81
CA ASN A 137 -21.06 -19.28 -13.19
C ASN A 137 -21.64 -18.27 -12.18
N PRO A 138 -21.01 -18.09 -11.00
CA PRO A 138 -21.42 -17.10 -10.01
C PRO A 138 -21.33 -15.63 -10.49
N ALA A 139 -20.51 -15.28 -11.47
CA ALA A 139 -20.46 -13.93 -12.04
C ALA A 139 -21.78 -13.52 -12.73
N ASN A 140 -22.56 -14.49 -13.22
CA ASN A 140 -23.90 -14.24 -13.75
C ASN A 140 -24.96 -13.96 -12.67
N TYR A 141 -24.61 -14.09 -11.39
CA TYR A 141 -25.49 -13.70 -10.30
C TYR A 141 -25.08 -12.30 -9.87
N GLU A 142 -26.04 -11.37 -9.91
CA GLU A 142 -25.98 -10.15 -9.09
C GLU A 142 -26.18 -10.53 -7.61
N LEU A 143 -25.40 -11.50 -7.12
CA LEU A 143 -25.12 -11.62 -5.72
C LEU A 143 -24.48 -10.32 -5.35
N ALA A 144 -25.15 -9.55 -4.48
CA ALA A 144 -24.74 -8.24 -4.03
C ALA A 144 -23.21 -8.20 -3.95
N ILE A 145 -22.57 -7.59 -4.97
CA ILE A 145 -21.11 -7.55 -5.17
C ILE A 145 -20.43 -7.11 -3.87
N TRP A 146 -21.16 -6.32 -3.09
CA TRP A 146 -21.10 -6.09 -1.65
C TRP A 146 -20.59 -7.23 -0.78
N LEU A 147 -21.30 -8.36 -0.65
CA LEU A 147 -20.87 -9.50 0.19
C LEU A 147 -19.47 -10.01 -0.21
N LEU A 148 -19.12 -9.82 -1.47
CA LEU A 148 -17.90 -10.25 -2.13
C LEU A 148 -16.94 -9.07 -2.37
N GLY A 149 -17.13 -7.92 -1.70
CA GLY A 149 -16.55 -6.64 -2.08
C GLY A 149 -15.06 -6.77 -2.38
N SER A 150 -14.69 -6.53 -3.64
CA SER A 150 -13.34 -6.81 -4.12
C SER A 150 -12.32 -6.12 -3.24
N ALA A 151 -11.34 -6.87 -2.77
CA ALA A 151 -10.16 -6.30 -2.14
C ALA A 151 -9.40 -5.48 -3.19
N MET A 152 -9.69 -4.18 -3.29
CA MET A 152 -8.81 -3.09 -3.74
C MET A 152 -7.86 -3.34 -4.95
N THR A 153 -8.13 -4.27 -5.89
CA THR A 153 -7.06 -4.72 -6.81
C THR A 153 -7.45 -5.20 -8.20
N SER A 154 -8.70 -5.58 -8.53
CA SER A 154 -8.98 -6.07 -9.90
C SER A 154 -10.25 -5.54 -10.56
N HIS A 155 -10.12 -5.26 -11.87
CA HIS A 155 -11.11 -4.64 -12.76
C HIS A 155 -12.20 -5.60 -13.26
N VAL A 156 -11.96 -6.92 -13.25
CA VAL A 156 -12.89 -7.88 -13.88
C VAL A 156 -13.49 -8.82 -12.84
N PRO A 157 -14.77 -8.64 -12.48
CA PRO A 157 -15.54 -9.66 -11.81
C PRO A 157 -15.38 -10.99 -12.53
N SER A 158 -14.84 -11.98 -11.84
CA SER A 158 -14.69 -13.33 -12.37
C SER A 158 -15.02 -14.34 -11.30
N ASP A 159 -15.50 -15.51 -11.72
CA ASP A 159 -15.76 -16.62 -10.81
C ASP A 159 -14.53 -16.97 -9.98
N LYS A 160 -13.35 -16.86 -10.59
CA LYS A 160 -12.07 -17.14 -9.95
C LYS A 160 -11.76 -16.13 -8.85
N LEU A 161 -11.98 -14.83 -9.10
CA LEU A 161 -11.84 -13.78 -8.09
C LEU A 161 -12.75 -14.04 -6.89
N PHE A 162 -14.06 -14.25 -7.12
CA PHE A 162 -15.03 -14.44 -6.05
C PHE A 162 -14.74 -15.69 -5.21
N ARG A 163 -14.38 -16.81 -5.85
CA ARG A 163 -14.00 -18.05 -5.15
C ARG A 163 -12.74 -17.87 -4.32
N THR A 164 -11.71 -17.25 -4.90
CA THR A 164 -10.43 -17.00 -4.22
C THR A 164 -10.64 -16.12 -2.99
N GLN A 165 -11.39 -15.04 -3.17
CA GLN A 165 -11.72 -14.11 -2.10
C GLN A 165 -12.52 -14.76 -0.97
N GLN A 166 -13.61 -15.45 -1.30
CA GLN A 166 -14.47 -16.06 -0.28
C GLN A 166 -13.73 -17.14 0.50
N SER A 167 -12.90 -17.94 -0.19
CA SER A 167 -12.05 -18.96 0.45
C SER A 167 -11.04 -18.31 1.39
N ALA A 168 -10.42 -17.20 0.97
CA ALA A 168 -9.47 -16.47 1.78
C ALA A 168 -10.12 -15.81 3.01
N ILE A 169 -11.31 -15.20 2.87
CA ILE A 169 -12.05 -14.60 3.99
C ILE A 169 -12.40 -15.68 5.02
N LEU A 170 -12.92 -16.83 4.59
CA LEU A 170 -13.25 -17.94 5.49
C LEU A 170 -12.03 -18.46 6.23
N LYS A 171 -10.88 -18.49 5.58
CA LYS A 171 -9.62 -18.98 6.16
C LYS A 171 -8.99 -17.98 7.14
N TYR A 172 -8.94 -16.71 6.76
CA TYR A 172 -8.09 -15.72 7.45
C TYR A 172 -8.85 -14.65 8.24
N ALA A 173 -10.11 -14.38 7.90
CA ALA A 173 -10.94 -13.38 8.56
C ALA A 173 -12.43 -13.80 8.62
N PRO A 174 -12.77 -15.00 9.15
CA PRO A 174 -14.13 -15.54 9.08
C PRO A 174 -15.17 -14.68 9.80
N THR A 175 -14.76 -13.93 10.80
CA THR A 175 -15.61 -13.01 11.59
C THR A 175 -15.77 -11.64 10.94
N LYS A 176 -15.30 -11.43 9.71
CA LYS A 176 -15.39 -10.18 8.97
C LYS A 176 -16.21 -10.36 7.70
N ILE A 177 -16.87 -9.30 7.25
CA ILE A 177 -17.51 -9.23 5.93
C ILE A 177 -16.69 -8.26 5.10
N ALA A 178 -16.24 -8.67 3.92
CA ALA A 178 -15.38 -7.83 3.08
C ALA A 178 -16.02 -6.48 2.76
N ALA A 179 -17.29 -6.45 2.38
CA ALA A 179 -18.07 -5.22 2.15
C ALA A 179 -17.94 -4.16 3.24
N ILE A 180 -17.84 -4.61 4.48
CA ILE A 180 -17.85 -3.75 5.65
C ILE A 180 -16.41 -3.44 6.02
N SER A 181 -15.59 -4.48 6.22
CA SER A 181 -14.22 -4.36 6.71
C SER A 181 -13.29 -3.58 5.78
N VAL A 182 -13.46 -3.66 4.46
CA VAL A 182 -12.63 -2.89 3.51
C VAL A 182 -12.74 -1.38 3.77
N TYR A 183 -13.93 -0.90 4.16
CA TYR A 183 -14.20 0.52 4.36
C TYR A 183 -14.26 0.93 5.83
N SER A 184 -14.59 0.03 6.76
CA SER A 184 -14.75 0.41 8.18
C SER A 184 -13.54 0.11 9.07
N ASP A 185 -12.71 -0.86 8.70
CA ASP A 185 -11.60 -1.27 9.56
C ASP A 185 -10.37 -0.38 9.31
N ALA A 186 -9.80 0.19 10.39
CA ALA A 186 -8.70 1.14 10.32
C ALA A 186 -7.46 0.64 9.56
N LEU A 187 -7.11 -0.64 9.77
CA LEU A 187 -6.02 -1.30 9.06
C LEU A 187 -6.27 -1.42 7.54
N ASN A 188 -7.52 -1.52 7.11
CA ASN A 188 -7.86 -1.58 5.69
C ASN A 188 -7.94 -0.18 5.09
N LEU A 189 -8.45 0.79 5.85
CA LEU A 189 -8.57 2.20 5.45
C LEU A 189 -7.24 2.89 5.11
N ILE A 190 -6.11 2.37 5.60
CA ILE A 190 -4.79 2.90 5.24
C ILE A 190 -4.25 2.36 3.91
N LEU A 191 -4.81 1.27 3.37
CA LEU A 191 -4.31 0.65 2.13
C LEU A 191 -4.25 1.58 0.91
N PRO A 192 -5.21 2.52 0.70
CA PRO A 192 -5.13 3.49 -0.38
C PRO A 192 -3.85 4.34 -0.36
N THR A 193 -3.23 4.51 0.80
CA THR A 193 -1.96 5.25 0.94
C THR A 193 -0.73 4.45 0.48
N ILE A 194 -0.89 3.14 0.24
CA ILE A 194 0.19 2.21 -0.09
C ILE A 194 0.02 1.63 -1.49
N ILE A 195 -1.12 0.98 -1.75
CA ILE A 195 -1.41 0.28 -3.00
C ILE A 195 -2.45 1.02 -3.85
N GLY A 196 -2.88 2.20 -3.41
CA GLY A 196 -3.94 2.93 -4.09
C GLY A 196 -5.26 2.15 -4.07
N TRP A 197 -6.03 2.30 -5.14
CA TRP A 197 -7.33 1.63 -5.33
C TRP A 197 -7.30 0.39 -6.22
N GLY A 198 -6.13 -0.16 -6.49
CA GLY A 198 -5.99 -1.39 -7.29
C GLY A 198 -5.80 -1.16 -8.78
N GLU A 199 -6.29 -2.10 -9.60
CA GLU A 199 -6.36 -1.92 -11.06
C GLU A 199 -7.25 -0.72 -11.49
N TYR A 200 -8.13 -0.20 -10.61
CA TYR A 200 -8.87 1.05 -10.84
C TYR A 200 -8.05 2.30 -10.58
N ASP A 201 -6.92 2.14 -9.91
CA ASP A 201 -5.95 3.19 -9.73
C ASP A 201 -5.19 3.37 -11.05
N THR A 202 -5.79 4.15 -11.96
CA THR A 202 -5.17 4.51 -13.24
C THR A 202 -4.06 5.53 -13.08
N HIS A 203 -3.59 5.83 -11.85
CA HIS A 203 -2.49 6.75 -11.67
C HIS A 203 -1.24 6.13 -12.29
N SER A 204 -0.86 6.64 -13.46
CA SER A 204 0.47 6.48 -14.04
C SER A 204 1.55 7.15 -13.19
N LYS A 205 1.14 7.95 -12.20
CA LYS A 205 2.00 8.71 -11.30
C LYS A 205 2.04 8.06 -9.91
N PRO A 206 3.17 8.17 -9.18
CA PRO A 206 3.26 7.66 -7.81
C PRO A 206 2.30 8.37 -6.86
N LEU A 207 1.88 7.67 -5.80
CA LEU A 207 1.07 8.25 -4.74
C LEU A 207 1.81 9.37 -4.01
N ALA A 208 1.07 10.42 -3.62
CA ALA A 208 1.61 11.55 -2.86
C ALA A 208 2.30 11.11 -1.57
N VAL A 209 1.72 10.12 -0.86
CA VAL A 209 2.30 9.54 0.38
C VAL A 209 3.67 8.94 0.09
N THR A 210 3.80 8.10 -0.94
CA THR A 210 5.08 7.52 -1.38
C THR A 210 6.09 8.62 -1.72
N MET A 211 5.68 9.67 -2.44
CA MET A 211 6.55 10.80 -2.77
C MET A 211 7.02 11.58 -1.54
N VAL A 212 6.14 11.83 -0.57
CA VAL A 212 6.50 12.52 0.68
C VAL A 212 7.46 11.68 1.52
N ILE A 213 7.25 10.36 1.59
CA ILE A 213 8.20 9.44 2.25
C ILE A 213 9.59 9.54 1.58
N TRP A 214 9.67 9.63 0.25
CA TRP A 214 10.94 9.87 -0.43
C TRP A 214 11.58 11.18 -0.06
N ILE A 215 10.82 12.27 -0.06
CA ILE A 215 11.32 13.60 0.31
C ILE A 215 11.86 13.59 1.74
N ILE A 216 11.15 12.95 2.67
CA ILE A 216 11.60 12.75 4.06
C ILE A 216 12.95 12.01 4.07
N GLY A 217 13.07 10.91 3.32
CA GLY A 217 14.31 10.14 3.20
C GLY A 217 15.48 10.98 2.65
N ILE A 218 15.25 11.76 1.61
CA ILE A 218 16.23 12.65 0.98
C ILE A 218 16.70 13.73 1.95
N VAL A 219 15.75 14.43 2.59
CA VAL A 219 16.06 15.51 3.55
C VAL A 219 16.82 14.96 4.75
N LEU A 220 16.42 13.79 5.27
CA LEU A 220 17.09 13.16 6.39
C LEU A 220 18.50 12.70 6.02
N CYS A 221 18.68 12.05 4.86
CA CYS A 221 20.00 11.66 4.36
C CYS A 221 20.90 12.89 4.18
N ALA A 222 20.43 13.91 3.46
CA ALA A 222 21.20 15.12 3.26
C ALA A 222 21.60 15.72 4.61
N SER A 223 20.65 15.92 5.53
CA SER A 223 20.91 16.50 6.86
C SER A 223 21.93 15.70 7.68
N VAL A 224 21.79 14.38 7.80
CA VAL A 224 22.68 13.56 8.65
C VAL A 224 24.10 13.52 8.11
N PHE A 225 24.27 13.47 6.80
CA PHE A 225 25.59 13.37 6.17
C PHE A 225 26.24 14.74 5.95
N SER A 226 25.47 15.80 5.72
CA SER A 226 26.00 17.15 5.47
C SER A 226 26.15 18.03 6.71
N ASN A 227 25.53 17.67 7.85
CA ASN A 227 25.58 18.52 9.03
C ASN A 227 27.04 18.79 9.38
N LYS A 228 27.46 20.05 9.25
CA LYS A 228 28.79 20.50 9.64
C LYS A 228 28.92 20.13 11.11
N ARG A 229 29.75 19.13 11.40
CA ARG A 229 30.17 18.86 12.76
C ARG A 229 30.68 20.18 13.31
N LYS A 230 30.13 20.62 14.45
CA LYS A 230 30.78 21.69 15.20
C LYS A 230 32.24 21.27 15.34
N THR A 231 33.16 22.17 15.02
CA THR A 231 34.60 21.95 14.84
C THR A 231 35.24 21.05 15.90
N PHE A 232 34.72 21.07 17.14
CA PHE A 232 35.10 20.19 18.25
C PHE A 232 34.79 18.68 18.08
N THR A 233 33.73 18.32 17.35
CA THR A 233 33.35 16.91 17.11
C THR A 233 34.14 16.26 15.99
N ASP A 234 34.72 17.03 15.06
CA ASP A 234 35.60 16.48 14.03
C ASP A 234 36.98 16.12 14.57
N SER A 235 37.53 16.94 15.46
CA SER A 235 38.77 16.61 16.20
C SER A 235 38.57 15.37 17.07
N LEU A 236 37.45 15.26 17.79
CA LEU A 236 37.15 14.07 18.61
C LEU A 236 36.88 12.81 17.78
N ALA A 237 36.21 12.94 16.63
CA ALA A 237 35.96 11.81 15.74
C ALA A 237 37.24 11.32 15.04
N ARG A 238 38.21 12.21 14.77
CA ARG A 238 39.55 11.84 14.28
C ARG A 238 40.42 11.19 15.36
N LEU A 239 40.13 11.44 16.63
CA LEU A 239 40.79 10.78 17.78
C LEU A 239 40.16 9.40 18.10
N SER A 240 38.99 9.10 17.55
CA SER A 240 38.38 7.77 17.66
C SER A 240 39.08 6.82 16.70
N PRO A 241 39.52 5.62 17.12
CA PRO A 241 40.19 4.63 16.27
C PRO A 241 39.24 3.95 15.27
N LEU A 242 38.12 4.57 14.94
CA LEU A 242 37.13 4.07 13.99
C LEU A 242 37.47 4.55 12.59
N GLY A 243 37.68 3.61 11.66
CA GLY A 243 37.81 3.95 10.24
C GLY A 243 36.56 4.64 9.70
N ASP A 244 36.73 5.62 8.81
CA ASP A 244 35.62 6.46 8.30
C ASP A 244 34.45 5.66 7.71
N SER A 245 34.71 4.47 7.15
CA SER A 245 33.66 3.58 6.63
C SER A 245 32.67 3.15 7.71
N ARG A 246 33.16 2.76 8.90
CA ARG A 246 32.31 2.40 10.04
C ARG A 246 31.46 3.57 10.50
N LEU A 247 32.02 4.78 10.44
CA LEU A 247 31.33 6.00 10.79
C LEU A 247 30.18 6.32 9.81
N TYR A 248 30.41 6.19 8.50
CA TYR A 248 29.34 6.36 7.50
C TYR A 248 28.23 5.32 7.66
N VAL A 249 28.57 4.06 7.90
CA VAL A 249 27.57 3.01 8.13
C VAL A 249 26.77 3.28 9.41
N SER A 250 27.41 3.71 10.50
CA SER A 250 26.70 4.06 11.74
C SER A 250 25.73 5.23 11.56
N ARG A 251 26.06 6.19 10.71
CA ARG A 251 25.20 7.33 10.34
C ARG A 251 24.02 6.90 9.49
N ALA A 252 24.28 6.10 8.44
CA ALA A 252 23.24 5.53 7.60
C ALA A 252 22.24 4.74 8.44
N LEU A 253 22.74 3.91 9.36
CA LEU A 253 21.91 3.11 10.25
C LEU A 253 21.11 3.98 11.23
N ALA A 254 21.72 4.99 11.85
CA ALA A 254 21.00 5.91 12.73
C ALA A 254 19.89 6.67 11.98
N ALA A 255 20.18 7.13 10.75
CA ALA A 255 19.19 7.80 9.92
C ALA A 255 18.07 6.84 9.46
N LEU A 256 18.40 5.59 9.13
CA LEU A 256 17.42 4.56 8.77
C LEU A 256 16.47 4.26 9.94
N ILE A 257 17.00 4.11 11.16
CA ILE A 257 16.18 3.89 12.37
C ILE A 257 15.18 5.05 12.57
N VAL A 258 15.64 6.30 12.39
CA VAL A 258 14.75 7.47 12.48
C VAL A 258 13.73 7.49 11.36
N PHE A 259 14.14 7.18 10.13
CA PHE A 259 13.26 7.14 8.96
C PHE A 259 12.15 6.11 9.12
N GLU A 260 12.50 4.87 9.45
CA GLU A 260 11.52 3.81 9.72
C GLU A 260 10.66 4.14 10.94
N GLY A 261 11.25 4.72 11.99
CA GLY A 261 10.52 5.22 13.15
C GLY A 261 9.46 6.26 12.78
N ILE A 262 9.78 7.23 11.93
CA ILE A 262 8.82 8.23 11.42
C ILE A 262 7.67 7.54 10.68
N ILE A 263 7.98 6.62 9.76
CA ILE A 263 6.97 5.91 8.97
C ILE A 263 6.06 5.10 9.88
N LEU A 264 6.64 4.21 10.71
CA LEU A 264 5.88 3.29 11.55
C LEU A 264 5.02 4.05 12.56
N LEU A 265 5.55 5.09 13.20
CA LEU A 265 4.79 5.89 14.16
C LEU A 265 3.69 6.71 13.46
N ALA A 266 3.91 7.22 12.25
CA ALA A 266 2.90 7.99 11.53
C ALA A 266 1.73 7.10 11.11
N TYR A 267 2.01 5.92 10.56
CA TYR A 267 0.97 4.92 10.26
C TYR A 267 0.26 4.45 11.52
N ALA A 268 1.00 4.14 12.60
CA ALA A 268 0.39 3.73 13.87
C ALA A 268 -0.53 4.82 14.45
N ALA A 269 -0.14 6.10 14.38
CA ALA A 269 -0.96 7.22 14.82
C ALA A 269 -2.26 7.32 14.01
N ILE A 270 -2.18 7.23 12.68
CA ILE A 270 -3.37 7.28 11.82
C ILE A 270 -4.29 6.09 12.07
N ILE A 271 -3.75 4.86 12.13
CA ILE A 271 -4.53 3.66 12.44
C ILE A 271 -5.23 3.80 13.79
N LEU A 272 -4.55 4.32 14.81
CA LEU A 272 -5.10 4.51 16.14
C LEU A 272 -6.23 5.55 16.14
N VAL A 273 -6.02 6.71 15.52
CA VAL A 273 -7.04 7.77 15.40
C VAL A 273 -8.28 7.25 14.66
N THR A 274 -8.09 6.53 13.55
CA THR A 274 -9.17 5.90 12.80
C THR A 274 -9.90 4.85 13.65
N ALA A 275 -9.18 3.98 14.36
CA ALA A 275 -9.79 2.97 15.22
C ALA A 275 -10.54 3.56 16.43
N MET A 276 -10.16 4.75 16.89
CA MET A 276 -10.86 5.49 17.95
C MET A 276 -12.10 6.25 17.44
N THR A 277 -12.28 6.36 16.12
CA THR A 277 -13.45 7.01 15.53
C THR A 277 -14.69 6.11 15.70
N PRO A 278 -15.84 6.64 16.16
CA PRO A 278 -17.04 5.84 16.37
C PRO A 278 -17.45 5.06 15.11
N GLY A 279 -17.78 3.78 15.27
CA GLY A 279 -18.18 2.91 14.15
C GLY A 279 -17.03 2.21 13.42
N HIS A 280 -15.78 2.45 13.81
CA HIS A 280 -14.60 1.79 13.24
C HIS A 280 -14.01 0.76 14.21
N ASN A 281 -13.41 -0.29 13.65
CA ASN A 281 -12.59 -1.23 14.43
C ASN A 281 -11.16 -1.18 13.92
N LEU A 282 -10.22 -1.72 14.71
CA LEU A 282 -8.82 -1.85 14.27
C LEU A 282 -8.70 -2.64 12.96
N GLY A 283 -9.40 -3.77 12.83
CA GLY A 283 -9.27 -4.69 11.70
C GLY A 283 -8.44 -5.92 12.05
N VAL A 284 -7.93 -6.62 11.03
CA VAL A 284 -7.11 -7.83 11.21
C VAL A 284 -5.95 -7.81 10.21
N PHE A 285 -4.72 -8.03 10.69
CA PHE A 285 -3.52 -8.10 9.85
C PHE A 285 -3.52 -9.23 8.82
N ASN A 286 -4.31 -10.28 9.06
CA ASN A 286 -4.52 -11.38 8.13
C ASN A 286 -5.69 -11.13 7.17
N PHE A 287 -6.30 -9.95 7.17
CA PHE A 287 -7.35 -9.64 6.21
C PHE A 287 -6.83 -9.88 4.78
N PRO A 288 -7.54 -10.69 3.97
CA PRO A 288 -7.01 -11.10 2.68
C PRO A 288 -7.15 -9.99 1.64
N ILE A 289 -6.02 -9.62 1.05
CA ILE A 289 -5.92 -8.75 -0.12
C ILE A 289 -5.69 -9.64 -1.32
N ILE A 290 -6.60 -9.58 -2.29
CA ILE A 290 -6.45 -10.31 -3.54
C ILE A 290 -5.52 -9.50 -4.44
N ILE A 291 -4.72 -10.13 -5.27
CA ILE A 291 -3.91 -9.48 -6.32
C ILE A 291 -3.96 -10.35 -7.57
N PHE A 292 -3.85 -9.75 -8.75
CA PHE A 292 -3.72 -10.49 -10.00
C PHE A 292 -2.23 -10.57 -10.39
N THR A 293 -1.69 -11.79 -10.50
CA THR A 293 -0.27 -12.01 -10.81
C THR A 293 -0.11 -13.29 -11.64
N ASN A 294 0.75 -13.25 -12.67
CA ASN A 294 1.01 -14.39 -13.55
C ASN A 294 -0.24 -15.04 -14.16
N GLY A 295 -1.27 -14.25 -14.46
CA GLY A 295 -2.53 -14.76 -15.04
C GLY A 295 -3.49 -15.39 -14.02
N ASP A 296 -3.21 -15.28 -12.71
CA ASP A 296 -4.04 -15.83 -11.64
C ASP A 296 -4.29 -14.85 -10.48
N PHE A 297 -5.36 -15.07 -9.72
CA PHE A 297 -5.66 -14.38 -8.48
C PHE A 297 -4.96 -15.06 -7.30
N ALA A 298 -4.09 -14.32 -6.62
CA ALA A 298 -3.45 -14.75 -5.38
C ALA A 298 -4.03 -13.98 -4.19
N SER A 299 -4.12 -14.63 -3.03
CA SER A 299 -4.49 -13.97 -1.78
C SER A 299 -3.27 -13.75 -0.90
N ASN A 300 -3.01 -12.48 -0.57
CA ASN A 300 -1.97 -12.06 0.35
C ASN A 300 -2.61 -11.52 1.63
N PRO A 301 -2.11 -11.87 2.83
CA PRO A 301 -2.56 -11.21 4.04
C PRO A 301 -2.09 -9.75 4.03
N LEU A 302 -2.90 -8.86 4.60
CA LEU A 302 -2.60 -7.43 4.70
C LEU A 302 -1.20 -7.13 5.24
N ILE A 303 -0.75 -7.86 6.26
CA ILE A 303 0.60 -7.69 6.84
C ILE A 303 1.71 -7.87 5.82
N LEU A 304 1.53 -8.74 4.82
CA LEU A 304 2.52 -8.95 3.77
C LEU A 304 2.61 -7.75 2.84
N ILE A 305 1.49 -7.07 2.57
CA ILE A 305 1.47 -5.82 1.79
C ILE A 305 2.19 -4.70 2.55
N LEU A 306 1.91 -4.56 3.85
CA LEU A 306 2.59 -3.59 4.72
C LEU A 306 4.10 -3.87 4.79
N ALA A 307 4.50 -5.13 4.93
CA ALA A 307 5.90 -5.54 4.97
C ALA A 307 6.62 -5.26 3.64
N LYS A 308 5.98 -5.56 2.49
CA LYS A 308 6.52 -5.24 1.16
C LYS A 308 6.75 -3.74 1.00
N ALA A 309 5.80 -2.91 1.43
CA ALA A 309 5.93 -1.46 1.40
C ALA A 309 7.08 -0.95 2.30
N LEU A 310 7.21 -1.49 3.51
CA LEU A 310 8.31 -1.13 4.40
C LEU A 310 9.67 -1.51 3.80
N ILE A 311 9.83 -2.74 3.32
CA ILE A 311 11.06 -3.20 2.65
C ILE A 311 11.40 -2.31 1.46
N TYR A 312 10.40 -1.92 0.68
CA TYR A 312 10.57 -1.01 -0.44
C TYR A 312 11.17 0.35 0.00
N TYR A 313 10.60 0.96 1.05
CA TYR A 313 11.11 2.22 1.60
C TYR A 313 12.52 2.06 2.18
N THR A 314 12.80 0.97 2.90
CA THR A 314 14.12 0.66 3.47
C THR A 314 15.20 0.53 2.39
N LEU A 315 14.95 -0.25 1.33
CA LEU A 315 15.93 -0.51 0.28
C LEU A 315 16.35 0.76 -0.47
N TRP A 316 15.37 1.56 -0.84
CA TRP A 316 15.66 2.86 -1.44
C TRP A 316 16.35 3.82 -0.45
N PHE A 317 15.99 3.84 0.82
CA PHE A 317 16.68 4.69 1.81
C PHE A 317 18.17 4.34 1.89
N ILE A 318 18.49 3.04 1.86
CA ILE A 318 19.86 2.55 1.80
C ILE A 318 20.56 3.06 0.53
N GLN A 319 19.88 2.99 -0.62
CA GLN A 319 20.41 3.51 -1.88
C GLN A 319 20.66 5.02 -1.84
N LEU A 320 19.71 5.80 -1.31
CA LEU A 320 19.84 7.25 -1.11
C LEU A 320 21.01 7.58 -0.19
N SER A 321 21.21 6.80 0.86
CA SER A 321 22.35 6.94 1.77
C SER A 321 23.67 6.72 1.02
N GLY A 322 23.76 5.69 0.16
CA GLY A 322 24.93 5.44 -0.69
C GLY A 322 25.25 6.61 -1.62
N LEU A 323 24.25 7.14 -2.32
CA LEU A 323 24.40 8.30 -3.20
C LEU A 323 24.80 9.57 -2.43
N THR A 324 24.23 9.74 -1.23
CA THR A 324 24.54 10.87 -0.35
C THR A 324 26.02 10.90 0.04
N VAL A 325 26.62 9.73 0.31
CA VAL A 325 28.06 9.65 0.62
C VAL A 325 28.91 10.17 -0.54
N ILE A 326 28.60 9.78 -1.78
CA ILE A 326 29.29 10.27 -2.98
C ILE A 326 29.16 11.79 -3.09
N LEU A 327 27.92 12.29 -3.07
CA LEU A 327 27.65 13.73 -3.24
C LEU A 327 28.27 14.57 -2.12
N HIS A 328 28.30 14.04 -0.90
CA HIS A 328 28.95 14.70 0.23
C HIS A 328 30.46 14.84 0.03
N GLN A 329 31.13 13.79 -0.45
CA GLN A 329 32.58 13.85 -0.75
C GLN A 329 32.91 14.86 -1.85
N LEU A 330 32.00 15.09 -2.79
CA LEU A 330 32.20 16.00 -3.93
C LEU A 330 31.87 17.46 -3.61
N THR A 331 30.74 17.70 -2.94
CA THR A 331 30.16 19.07 -2.83
C THR A 331 30.26 19.67 -1.43
N ARG A 332 30.20 18.82 -0.39
CA ARG A 332 30.08 19.22 1.02
C ARG A 332 28.95 20.23 1.32
N ASN A 333 27.96 20.35 0.44
CA ASN A 333 26.85 21.30 0.55
C ASN A 333 25.51 20.56 0.62
N GLN A 334 24.76 20.79 1.70
CA GLN A 334 23.47 20.14 1.95
C GLN A 334 22.45 20.40 0.83
N ILE A 335 22.34 21.64 0.38
CA ILE A 335 21.33 22.05 -0.61
C ILE A 335 21.62 21.37 -1.94
N THR A 336 22.91 21.33 -2.33
CA THR A 336 23.36 20.65 -3.55
C THR A 336 23.10 19.15 -3.48
N ILE A 337 23.32 18.52 -2.32
CA ILE A 337 23.00 17.10 -2.11
C ILE A 337 21.49 16.85 -2.28
N VAL A 338 20.63 17.65 -1.63
CA VAL A 338 19.17 17.53 -1.77
C VAL A 338 18.75 17.66 -3.23
N PHE A 339 19.25 18.69 -3.93
CA PHE A 339 18.96 18.94 -5.33
C PHE A 339 19.24 17.72 -6.22
N TRP A 340 20.45 17.15 -6.12
CA TRP A 340 20.83 16.00 -6.92
C TRP A 340 20.07 14.72 -6.54
N LEU A 341 19.82 14.50 -5.25
CA LEU A 341 19.02 13.34 -4.81
C LEU A 341 17.57 13.44 -5.31
N VAL A 342 16.97 14.63 -5.34
CA VAL A 342 15.64 14.85 -5.91
C VAL A 342 15.65 14.53 -7.41
N ILE A 343 16.63 15.04 -8.17
CA ILE A 343 16.75 14.76 -9.60
C ILE A 343 16.85 13.26 -9.87
N VAL A 344 17.70 12.54 -9.13
CA VAL A 344 17.89 11.10 -9.31
C VAL A 344 16.66 10.30 -8.91
N SER A 345 16.05 10.63 -7.77
CA SER A 345 14.91 9.86 -7.24
C SER A 345 13.67 10.02 -8.11
N PHE A 346 13.41 11.25 -8.57
CA PHE A 346 12.24 11.60 -9.39
C PHE A 346 12.56 11.68 -10.88
N ALA A 347 13.64 11.03 -11.33
CA ALA A 347 14.06 11.07 -12.73
C ALA A 347 12.96 10.63 -13.71
N GLN A 348 12.09 9.70 -13.30
CA GLN A 348 10.94 9.29 -14.12
C GLN A 348 9.92 10.42 -14.26
N GLN A 349 9.55 11.07 -13.16
CA GLN A 349 8.55 12.15 -13.12
C GLN A 349 9.06 13.42 -13.81
N LEU A 350 10.37 13.65 -13.77
CA LEU A 350 11.04 14.75 -14.47
C LEU A 350 11.26 14.46 -15.96
N GLY A 351 10.87 13.28 -16.46
CA GLY A 351 11.06 12.89 -17.86
C GLY A 351 12.51 12.55 -18.24
N ILE A 352 13.43 12.51 -17.28
CA ILE A 352 14.86 12.21 -17.51
C ILE A 352 15.04 10.76 -17.97
N LEU A 353 14.24 9.82 -17.45
CA LEU A 353 14.31 8.42 -17.90
C LEU A 353 13.90 8.24 -19.36
N ALA A 354 13.12 9.15 -19.93
CA ALA A 354 12.73 9.08 -21.35
C ALA A 354 13.90 9.36 -22.30
N LEU A 355 15.01 9.90 -21.78
CA LEU A 355 16.26 10.09 -22.54
C LEU A 355 17.01 8.77 -22.78
N PHE A 356 16.64 7.69 -22.08
CA PHE A 356 17.26 6.38 -22.19
C PHE A 356 16.34 5.40 -22.92
N PRO A 357 16.89 4.41 -23.65
CA PRO A 357 16.11 3.29 -24.16
C PRO A 357 15.38 2.54 -23.04
N ALA A 358 14.17 2.05 -23.31
CA ALA A 358 13.34 1.36 -22.31
C ALA A 358 14.06 0.17 -21.64
N SER A 359 14.90 -0.55 -22.39
CA SER A 359 15.71 -1.66 -21.88
C SER A 359 16.72 -1.23 -20.81
N VAL A 360 17.25 -0.01 -20.88
CA VAL A 360 18.18 0.55 -19.89
C VAL A 360 17.40 1.16 -18.73
N ALA A 361 16.32 1.90 -19.03
CA ALA A 361 15.48 2.53 -18.01
C ALA A 361 14.93 1.53 -16.99
N ALA A 362 14.61 0.30 -17.41
CA ALA A 362 14.15 -0.78 -16.54
C ALA A 362 15.16 -1.20 -15.45
N TYR A 363 16.45 -0.88 -15.60
CA TYR A 363 17.49 -1.16 -14.61
C TYR A 363 17.89 0.08 -13.80
N ILE A 364 17.18 1.20 -13.95
CA ILE A 364 17.41 2.41 -13.15
C ILE A 364 16.42 2.42 -11.98
N PRO A 365 16.86 2.61 -10.72
CA PRO A 365 15.98 2.55 -9.56
C PRO A 365 14.76 3.48 -9.65
N ALA A 366 14.93 4.67 -10.25
CA ALA A 366 13.85 5.64 -10.47
C ALA A 366 12.68 5.10 -11.30
N HIS A 367 12.86 4.04 -12.08
CA HIS A 367 11.77 3.35 -12.79
C HIS A 367 10.76 2.73 -11.82
N PHE A 368 11.22 2.30 -10.64
CA PHE A 368 10.41 1.57 -9.66
C PHE A 368 9.70 2.47 -8.65
N ILE A 369 9.63 3.79 -8.90
CA ILE A 369 9.10 4.75 -7.93
C ILE A 369 7.59 4.60 -7.66
N ASN A 370 6.84 4.00 -8.60
CA ASN A 370 5.40 3.74 -8.45
C ASN A 370 5.14 2.44 -7.66
N LEU A 371 5.09 2.57 -6.33
CA LEU A 371 4.89 1.45 -5.39
C LEU A 371 3.61 0.64 -5.64
N PRO A 372 2.42 1.24 -5.83
CA PRO A 372 1.20 0.50 -6.15
C PRO A 372 1.36 -0.46 -7.31
N GLN A 373 1.87 0.03 -8.44
CA GLN A 373 2.04 -0.76 -9.66
C GLN A 373 3.02 -1.93 -9.46
N LEU A 374 4.09 -1.70 -8.69
CA LEU A 374 5.07 -2.73 -8.34
C LEU A 374 4.51 -3.82 -7.42
N ILE A 375 3.71 -3.46 -6.40
CA ILE A 375 3.11 -4.44 -5.48
C ILE A 375 1.99 -5.24 -6.15
N LEU A 376 1.19 -4.56 -6.99
CA LEU A 376 0.02 -5.13 -7.65
C LEU A 376 0.34 -5.85 -8.96
N HIS A 377 1.60 -5.80 -9.43
CA HIS A 377 2.00 -6.36 -10.72
C HIS A 377 1.17 -5.79 -11.89
N PHE A 378 0.85 -4.50 -11.84
CA PHE A 378 0.02 -3.83 -12.84
C PHE A 378 0.82 -2.78 -13.60
N ALA A 379 1.02 -2.97 -14.91
CA ALA A 379 1.73 -2.06 -15.83
C ALA A 379 3.10 -1.54 -15.31
N PRO A 380 4.02 -1.12 -16.19
CA PRO A 380 4.97 -2.06 -16.83
C PRO A 380 5.50 -3.27 -16.01
N PHE A 381 5.13 -3.44 -14.74
CA PHE A 381 5.60 -4.44 -13.78
C PHE A 381 4.84 -5.78 -13.81
N GLY A 382 4.06 -6.07 -14.86
CA GLY A 382 3.30 -7.32 -14.96
C GLY A 382 4.16 -8.58 -14.77
N SER A 383 5.35 -8.58 -15.38
CA SER A 383 6.34 -9.65 -15.26
C SER A 383 7.50 -9.31 -14.29
N VAL A 384 7.48 -8.13 -13.68
CA VAL A 384 8.60 -7.58 -12.89
C VAL A 384 8.13 -7.35 -11.47
N GLY A 385 8.62 -8.14 -10.52
CA GLY A 385 8.18 -8.05 -9.12
C GLY A 385 9.14 -7.28 -8.20
N MET A 386 8.81 -7.30 -6.92
CA MET A 386 9.67 -6.83 -5.82
C MET A 386 11.08 -7.44 -5.85
N VAL A 387 11.25 -8.65 -6.41
CA VAL A 387 12.56 -9.31 -6.55
C VAL A 387 13.46 -8.53 -7.50
N ASN A 388 12.95 -8.12 -8.66
CA ASN A 388 13.70 -7.34 -9.65
C ASN A 388 14.09 -5.97 -9.09
N PHE A 389 13.14 -5.29 -8.43
CA PHE A 389 13.41 -4.05 -7.71
C PHE A 389 14.55 -4.23 -6.70
N THR A 390 14.48 -5.27 -5.87
CA THR A 390 15.52 -5.58 -4.87
C THR A 390 16.88 -5.78 -5.53
N ALA A 391 16.95 -6.55 -6.61
CA ALA A 391 18.21 -6.80 -7.33
C ALA A 391 18.80 -5.50 -7.91
N VAL A 392 17.97 -4.66 -8.55
CA VAL A 392 18.39 -3.37 -9.11
C VAL A 392 18.89 -2.44 -8.01
N THR A 393 18.15 -2.30 -6.90
CA THR A 393 18.53 -1.42 -5.79
C THR A 393 19.81 -1.89 -5.09
N VAL A 394 19.97 -3.20 -4.87
CA VAL A 394 21.20 -3.77 -4.28
C VAL A 394 22.40 -3.52 -5.20
N PHE A 395 22.25 -3.74 -6.51
CA PHE A 395 23.30 -3.48 -7.48
C PHE A 395 23.75 -2.02 -7.45
N TRP A 396 22.82 -1.07 -7.54
CA TRP A 396 23.16 0.36 -7.53
C TRP A 396 23.70 0.85 -6.19
N THR A 397 23.24 0.29 -5.08
CA THR A 397 23.81 0.56 -3.75
C THR A 397 25.26 0.06 -3.67
N GLY A 398 25.54 -1.14 -4.17
CA GLY A 398 26.88 -1.70 -4.26
C GLY A 398 27.80 -0.83 -5.13
N ALA A 399 27.33 -0.46 -6.33
CA ALA A 399 28.05 0.45 -7.23
C ALA A 399 28.35 1.80 -6.58
N ALA A 400 27.37 2.40 -5.90
CA ALA A 400 27.57 3.66 -5.20
C ALA A 400 28.64 3.55 -4.09
N THR A 401 28.64 2.43 -3.36
CA THR A 401 29.62 2.18 -2.30
C THR A 401 31.04 2.04 -2.86
N ILE A 402 31.19 1.34 -3.99
CA ILE A 402 32.48 1.19 -4.69
C ILE A 402 32.97 2.56 -5.19
N ILE A 403 32.10 3.34 -5.83
CA ILE A 403 32.43 4.68 -6.34
C ILE A 403 32.88 5.59 -5.18
N ALA A 404 32.16 5.57 -4.05
CA ALA A 404 32.54 6.34 -2.87
C ALA A 404 33.91 5.93 -2.30
N ALA A 405 34.26 4.64 -2.33
CA ALA A 405 35.56 4.16 -1.91
C ALA A 405 36.68 4.62 -2.86
N VAL A 406 36.43 4.59 -4.17
CA VAL A 406 37.38 5.04 -5.19
C VAL A 406 37.63 6.54 -5.09
N ILE A 407 36.59 7.37 -5.00
CA ILE A 407 36.72 8.83 -4.85
C ILE A 407 37.57 9.15 -3.62
N LYS A 408 37.30 8.48 -2.49
CA LYS A 408 38.07 8.65 -1.26
C LYS A 408 39.55 8.30 -1.45
N ALA A 409 39.86 7.18 -2.10
CA ALA A 409 41.24 6.78 -2.37
C ALA A 409 41.98 7.81 -3.22
N PHE A 410 41.32 8.40 -4.22
CA PHE A 410 41.89 9.49 -5.02
C PHE A 410 42.11 10.78 -4.22
N GLN A 411 41.16 11.15 -3.36
CA GLN A 411 41.30 12.34 -2.51
C GLN A 411 42.45 12.20 -1.50
N GLN A 412 42.66 11.00 -0.96
CA GLN A 412 43.80 10.73 -0.06
C GLN A 412 45.13 10.86 -0.81
N LYS A 413 45.25 10.32 -2.02
CA LYS A 413 46.47 10.43 -2.84
C LYS A 413 46.84 11.86 -3.25
N ARG A 414 45.88 12.78 -3.35
CA ARG A 414 46.12 14.20 -3.68
C ARG A 414 46.46 15.07 -2.47
N ALA A 415 46.24 14.56 -1.26
CA ALA A 415 46.54 15.28 -0.01
C ALA A 415 47.97 14.99 0.50
N PHE A 416 48.63 13.99 -0.07
CA PHE A 416 50.07 13.76 -0.03
C PHE A 416 50.68 14.30 -1.32
#